data_AF-A0A5K1G0L5-F1
#
_entry.id   AF-A0A5K1G0L5-F1
#
_cell.length_a   1.000
_cell.length_b   1.000
_cell.length_c   1.000
_cell.angle_alpha   90.00
_cell.angle_beta   90.00
_cell.angle_gamma   90.00
#
_symmetry.space_group_name_H-M   'P 1'
#
loop_
_entity.id
_entity.type
_entity.pdbx_description
1 polymer ?
#
loop_
_entity_poly.entity_id
_entity_poly.type
_entity_poly.pdbx_seq_one_letter_code
_entity_poly.pdbx_strand_id
1 'polypeptide(L)' 'IINSDLFKRLKGIYGGSYEAFVLSKLVPIVGHLEEDSLGIDEKLEKDIAEQVDVIVSCGASTRFDE' A
#
# COMPACT_ATOMS: atom_id res chain seq x y z
N ILE A 1 -2.38 -0.60 7.64
CA ILE A 1 -1.18 -1.47 7.55
C ILE A 1 -0.49 -1.63 8.91
N ILE A 2 0.01 -0.56 9.53
CA ILE A 2 0.81 -0.62 10.78
C ILE A 2 0.07 -1.27 11.96
N ASN A 3 -1.25 -1.07 12.07
CA ASN A 3 -2.05 -1.64 13.16
C ASN A 3 -2.71 -2.99 12.82
N SER A 4 -2.37 -3.61 11.68
CA SER A 4 -2.98 -4.87 11.26
C SER A 4 -2.40 -6.07 12.02
N ASP A 5 -3.26 -6.99 12.46
CA ASP A 5 -2.85 -8.25 13.10
C ASP A 5 -2.04 -9.18 12.17
N LEU A 6 -2.11 -8.95 10.85
CA LEU A 6 -1.30 -9.65 9.85
C LEU A 6 0.20 -9.59 10.21
N PHE A 7 0.65 -8.50 10.82
CA PHE A 7 2.06 -8.25 11.14
C PHE A 7 2.41 -8.50 12.61
N LYS A 8 1.56 -9.19 13.40
CA LYS A 8 1.81 -9.41 14.84
C LYS A 8 3.17 -10.06 15.15
N ARG A 9 3.62 -10.99 14.30
CA ARG A 9 4.93 -11.65 14.44
C ARG A 9 6.07 -10.65 14.25
N LEU A 10 5.97 -9.81 13.23
CA LEU A 10 6.91 -8.72 12.97
C LEU A 10 6.96 -7.72 14.14
N LYS A 11 5.80 -7.35 14.70
CA LYS A 11 5.73 -6.49 15.89
C LYS A 11 6.44 -7.10 17.10
N GLY A 12 6.32 -8.40 17.32
CA GLY A 12 7.05 -9.11 18.38
C GLY A 12 8.57 -9.11 18.19
N ILE A 13 9.06 -9.20 16.94
CA ILE A 13 10.49 -9.20 16.62
C ILE A 13 11.11 -7.82 16.81
N TYR A 14 10.44 -6.77 16.33
CA TYR A 14 10.99 -5.41 16.30
C TYR A 14 10.62 -4.57 17.54
N GLY A 15 9.66 -5.00 18.35
CA GLY A 15 9.27 -4.33 19.59
C GLY A 15 8.98 -2.85 19.39
N GLY A 16 9.65 -1.98 20.16
CA GLY A 16 9.50 -0.53 20.08
C GLY A 16 9.92 0.08 18.73
N SER A 17 10.77 -0.60 17.95
CA SER A 17 11.23 -0.14 16.65
C SER A 17 10.30 -0.56 15.50
N TYR A 18 9.23 -1.31 15.78
CA TYR A 18 8.35 -1.88 14.76
C TYR A 18 7.75 -0.81 13.83
N GLU A 19 7.23 0.28 14.39
CA GLU A 19 6.57 1.31 13.60
C GLU A 19 7.56 2.03 12.68
N ALA A 20 8.72 2.45 13.20
CA ALA A 20 9.78 3.04 12.41
C ALA A 20 10.28 2.10 11.30
N PHE A 21 10.39 0.80 11.60
CA PHE A 21 10.76 -0.21 10.61
C PHE A 21 9.74 -0.31 9.47
N VAL A 22 8.44 -0.43 9.79
CA VAL A 22 7.39 -0.53 8.74
C VAL A 22 7.31 0.76 7.92
N LEU A 23 7.37 1.93 8.57
CA LEU A 23 7.35 3.22 7.87
C LEU A 23 8.52 3.37 6.90
N SER A 24 9.71 2.85 7.25
CA SER A 24 10.88 2.87 6.36
C SER A 24 10.72 2.03 5.08
N LYS A 25 9.68 1.19 5.00
CA LYS A 25 9.38 0.32 3.85
C LYS A 25 8.16 0.77 3.04
N LEU A 26 7.42 1.77 3.51
CA LEU A 26 6.20 2.23 2.86
C LEU A 26 6.49 3.42 1.96
N VAL A 27 6.05 3.34 0.71
CA VAL A 27 6.04 4.46 -0.25
C VAL A 27 4.58 4.77 -0.61
N PRO A 28 3.97 5.81 -0.01
CA PRO A 28 2.60 6.19 -0.34
C PRO A 28 2.55 6.86 -1.72
N ILE A 29 1.54 6.52 -2.51
CA ILE A 29 1.29 7.11 -3.83
C ILE A 29 -0.14 7.65 -3.84
N VAL A 30 -0.29 8.90 -4.29
CA VAL A 30 -1.61 9.53 -4.45
C VAL A 30 -2.18 9.09 -5.80
N GLY A 31 -3.43 8.65 -5.82
CA GLY A 31 -4.11 8.20 -7.02
C GLY A 31 -5.57 7.81 -6.78
N HIS A 32 -6.29 7.53 -7.85
CA HIS A 32 -7.71 7.19 -7.88
C HIS A 32 -7.95 5.94 -8.73
N LEU A 33 -8.57 4.90 -8.15
CA LEU A 33 -8.85 3.63 -8.83
C LEU A 33 -9.76 3.76 -10.05
N GLU A 34 -10.57 4.81 -10.12
CA GLU A 34 -11.53 5.08 -11.20
C GLU A 34 -10.88 5.79 -12.40
N GLU A 35 -9.64 6.27 -12.26
CA GLU A 35 -8.89 6.95 -13.32
C GLU A 35 -7.96 5.98 -14.06
N ASP A 36 -7.73 6.25 -15.34
CA ASP A 36 -6.73 5.54 -16.13
C ASP A 36 -5.36 5.63 -15.44
N SER A 37 -4.63 4.52 -15.43
CA SER A 37 -3.34 4.39 -14.72
C SER A 37 -3.40 4.82 -13.24
N LEU A 38 -4.56 4.70 -12.59
CA LEU A 38 -4.77 5.17 -11.21
C LEU A 38 -4.59 6.68 -11.01
N GLY A 39 -4.61 7.49 -12.09
CA GLY A 39 -4.38 8.93 -12.02
C GLY A 39 -2.94 9.33 -11.68
N ILE A 40 -1.98 8.41 -11.85
CA ILE A 40 -0.56 8.67 -11.57
C ILE A 40 0.20 9.11 -12.83
N ASP A 41 1.37 9.72 -12.66
CA ASP A 41 2.19 10.14 -13.80
C ASP A 41 2.77 8.93 -14.57
N GLU A 42 2.93 9.08 -15.89
CA GLU A 42 3.37 8.01 -16.79
C GLU A 42 4.73 7.41 -16.40
N LYS A 43 5.62 8.22 -15.82
CA LYS A 43 6.93 7.71 -15.39
C LYS A 43 6.76 6.80 -14.18
N LEU A 44 5.99 7.23 -13.17
CA LEU A 44 5.71 6.44 -11.99
C LEU A 44 4.94 5.15 -12.34
N GLU A 45 4.00 5.22 -13.29
CA GLU A 45 3.32 4.04 -13.82
C GLU A 45 4.32 3.00 -14.35
N LYS A 46 5.27 3.43 -15.19
CA LYS A 46 6.32 2.55 -15.71
C LYS A 46 7.22 2.00 -14.61
N ASP A 47 7.66 2.85 -13.68
CA ASP A 47 8.50 2.44 -12.56
C ASP A 47 7.80 1.36 -11.71
N ILE A 48 6.50 1.50 -11.44
CA ILE A 48 5.69 0.50 -10.73
C ILE A 48 5.57 -0.78 -11.55
N ALA A 49 5.25 -0.68 -12.84
CA ALA A 49 5.10 -1.83 -13.72
C ALA A 49 6.37 -2.66 -13.85
N GLU A 50 7.55 -2.03 -13.77
CA GLU A 50 8.86 -2.71 -13.83
C GLU A 50 9.31 -3.28 -12.47
N GLN A 51 8.99 -2.62 -11.37
CA GLN A 51 9.54 -2.96 -10.04
C GLN A 51 8.59 -3.76 -9.14
N VAL A 52 7.29 -3.77 -9.41
CA VAL A 52 6.32 -4.48 -8.57
C VAL A 52 6.15 -5.92 -9.03
N ASP A 53 6.55 -6.86 -8.16
CA ASP A 53 6.40 -8.29 -8.41
C ASP A 53 5.00 -8.84 -8.06
N VAL A 54 4.32 -8.21 -7.10
CA VAL A 54 3.05 -8.71 -6.53
C VAL A 54 2.07 -7.57 -6.33
N ILE A 55 0.86 -7.73 -6.87
CA ILE A 55 -0.26 -6.80 -6.69
C ILE A 55 -1.29 -7.45 -5.77
N VAL A 56 -1.66 -6.74 -4.70
CA VAL A 56 -2.76 -7.11 -3.81
C VAL A 56 -3.88 -6.09 -3.97
N SER A 57 -4.89 -6.43 -4.78
CA SER A 57 -6.03 -5.56 -5.05
C SER A 57 -7.10 -5.71 -3.97
N CYS A 58 -7.15 -4.76 -3.04
CA CYS A 58 -8.14 -4.72 -1.96
C CYS A 58 -8.83 -3.35 -1.82
N GLY A 59 -8.48 -2.37 -2.65
CA GLY A 59 -9.11 -1.06 -2.64
C GLY A 59 -10.47 -1.14 -3.33
N ALA A 60 -11.52 -0.77 -2.60
CA ALA A 60 -12.88 -0.66 -3.12
C ALA A 60 -13.63 0.41 -2.33
N SER A 61 -14.62 1.04 -2.95
CA SER A 61 -15.64 1.81 -2.24
C SER A 61 -16.74 0.86 -1.76
N THR A 62 -17.38 1.19 -0.64
CA THR A 62 -18.58 0.48 -0.16
C THR A 62 -19.63 1.53 0.18
N ARG A 63 -20.71 1.55 -0.60
CA ARG A 63 -21.90 2.37 -0.36
C ARG A 63 -23.09 1.45 -0.12
N PHE A 64 -23.93 1.80 0.85
CA PHE A 64 -25.09 1.00 1.28
C PHE A 64 -26.42 1.58 0.80
N ASP A 65 -26.39 2.69 0.07
CA ASP A 65 -27.52 3.53 -0.31
C ASP A 65 -27.82 3.55 -1.82
N GLU A 66 -27.44 2.49 -2.55
CA GLU A 66 -27.93 2.20 -3.91
C GLU A 66 -29.22 1.37 -3.90
#